data_AF-A0A6G2KG02-F1
#
_entry.id   AF-A0A6G2KG02-F1
#
_cell.length_a   1.000
_cell.length_b   1.000
_cell.length_c   1.000
_cell.angle_alpha   90.00
_cell.angle_beta   90.00
_cell.angle_gamma   90.00
#
_symmetry.space_group_name_H-M   'P 1'
#
loop_
_entity.id
_entity.type
_entity.pdbx_description
1 polymer ?
#
loop_
_entity_poly.entity_id
_entity_poly.type
_entity_poly.pdbx_seq_one_letter_code
_entity_poly.pdbx_strand_id
1 'polypeptide(L)'
;MMEVKTSVQVYHQIDTQVLEMLDGLRDEVQAIRELLESHLDTSDEPDNSDMSVEEVKELILAEVELDRPFYPSDLAEEYGLDLNATLEAVDMLRKEGRIKDKK
;
A
#
# COMPACT_ATOMS: atom_id res chain seq x y z
N MET A 1 33.33 -14.31 -49.40
CA MET A 1 33.58 -13.39 -48.26
C MET A 1 32.58 -12.20 -48.20
N MET A 2 31.39 -12.30 -48.80
CA MET A 2 30.42 -11.18 -48.83
C MET A 2 29.32 -11.32 -47.76
N GLU A 3 28.96 -12.55 -47.38
CA GLU A 3 27.82 -12.82 -46.48
C GLU A 3 28.08 -12.46 -45.01
N VAL A 4 29.35 -12.56 -44.56
CA VAL A 4 29.73 -12.29 -43.16
C VAL A 4 29.56 -10.82 -42.79
N LYS A 5 29.77 -9.89 -43.73
CA LYS A 5 29.64 -8.45 -43.47
C LYS A 5 28.19 -8.03 -43.22
N THR A 6 27.25 -8.68 -43.92
CA THR A 6 25.82 -8.39 -43.81
C THR A 6 25.26 -8.88 -42.48
N SER A 7 25.66 -10.07 -42.03
CA SER A 7 25.24 -10.61 -40.73
C SER A 7 25.72 -9.72 -39.57
N VAL A 8 26.97 -9.26 -39.58
CA VAL A 8 27.53 -8.39 -38.52
C VAL A 8 26.81 -7.04 -38.46
N GLN A 9 26.44 -6.45 -39.60
CA GLN A 9 25.66 -5.20 -39.63
C GLN A 9 24.25 -5.38 -39.06
N VAL A 10 23.59 -6.51 -39.33
CA VAL A 10 22.25 -6.81 -38.81
C VAL A 10 22.29 -7.03 -37.29
N TYR A 11 23.28 -7.76 -36.76
CA TYR A 11 23.44 -7.92 -35.31
C TYR A 11 23.68 -6.58 -34.61
N HIS A 12 24.52 -5.71 -35.17
CA HIS A 12 24.79 -4.39 -34.58
C HIS A 12 23.56 -3.47 -34.57
N GLN A 13 22.72 -3.57 -35.60
CA GLN A 13 21.47 -2.82 -35.68
C GLN A 13 20.45 -3.32 -34.65
N ILE A 14 20.36 -4.64 -34.43
CA ILE A 14 19.51 -5.23 -33.40
C ILE A 14 19.99 -4.83 -32.01
N ASP A 15 21.30 -4.88 -31.73
CA ASP A 15 21.85 -4.47 -30.44
C ASP A 15 21.54 -3.00 -30.14
N THR A 16 21.62 -2.13 -31.15
CA THR A 16 21.28 -0.71 -31.00
C THR A 16 19.81 -0.52 -30.66
N GLN A 17 18.90 -1.21 -31.36
CA GLN A 17 17.46 -1.15 -31.08
C GLN A 17 17.11 -1.71 -29.70
N VAL A 18 17.76 -2.80 -29.28
CA VAL A 18 17.57 -3.39 -27.95
C VAL A 18 18.03 -2.42 -26.86
N LEU A 19 19.16 -1.74 -27.06
CA LEU A 19 19.66 -0.74 -26.11
C LEU A 19 18.70 0.46 -25.99
N GLU A 20 18.20 0.98 -27.10
CA GLU A 20 17.21 2.07 -27.10
C GLU A 20 15.91 1.67 -26.41
N MET A 21 15.44 0.43 -26.62
CA MET A 21 14.26 -0.10 -25.92
C MET A 21 14.49 -0.24 -24.41
N LEU A 22 15.68 -0.70 -24.00
CA LEU A 22 16.02 -0.83 -22.58
C LEU A 22 16.16 0.53 -21.89
N ASP A 23 16.70 1.53 -22.59
CA ASP A 23 16.76 2.90 -22.10
C ASP A 23 15.37 3.51 -21.93
N GLY A 24 14.48 3.32 -22.91
CA GLY A 24 13.08 3.77 -22.80
C GLY A 24 12.32 3.10 -21.65
N LEU A 25 12.50 1.78 -21.46
CA LEU A 25 11.91 1.06 -20.32
C LEU A 25 12.44 1.56 -18.97
N ARG A 26 13.73 1.90 -18.88
CA ARG A 26 14.30 2.47 -17.65
C ARG A 26 13.64 3.80 -17.30
N ASP A 27 13.45 4.66 -18.29
CA ASP A 27 12.88 5.99 -18.10
C ASP A 27 11.39 5.89 -17.68
N GLU A 28 10.63 4.96 -18.27
CA GLU A 28 9.24 4.67 -17.85
C GLU A 28 9.17 4.14 -16.41
N VAL A 29 10.06 3.23 -16.03
CA VAL A 29 10.13 2.70 -14.66
C VAL A 29 10.48 3.81 -13.66
N GLN A 30 11.37 4.72 -14.03
CA GLN A 30 11.71 5.87 -13.19
C GLN A 30 10.52 6.82 -13.01
N ALA A 31 9.80 7.14 -14.09
CA ALA A 31 8.60 7.98 -14.02
C ALA A 31 7.51 7.35 -13.14
N ILE A 32 7.31 6.03 -13.23
CA ILE A 32 6.36 5.32 -12.37
C ILE A 32 6.78 5.40 -10.90
N ARG A 33 8.09 5.29 -10.59
CA ARG A 33 8.60 5.43 -9.23
C ARG A 33 8.36 6.83 -8.66
N GLU A 34 8.66 7.88 -9.42
CA GLU A 34 8.44 9.26 -8.99
C GLU A 34 6.95 9.57 -8.76
N LEU A 35 6.08 9.02 -9.61
CA LEU A 35 4.62 9.09 -9.40
C LEU A 35 4.18 8.33 -8.13
N LEU A 36 4.73 7.16 -7.86
CA LEU A 36 4.39 6.39 -6.67
C LEU A 36 4.87 7.09 -5.39
N GLU A 37 6.10 7.60 -5.40
CA GLU A 37 6.71 8.32 -4.28
C GLU A 37 5.93 9.61 -3.98
N SER A 38 5.53 10.37 -5.01
CA SER A 38 4.67 11.54 -4.82
C SER A 38 3.27 11.23 -4.31
N HIS A 39 2.70 10.05 -4.59
CA HIS A 39 1.41 9.65 -4.00
C HIS A 39 1.55 9.19 -2.54
N LEU A 40 2.65 8.50 -2.21
CA LEU A 40 2.94 8.06 -0.84
C LEU A 40 3.23 9.26 0.07
N ASP A 41 3.91 10.30 -0.42
CA ASP A 41 4.23 11.52 0.33
C ASP A 41 3.01 12.46 0.51
N THR A 42 1.90 12.19 -0.17
CA THR A 42 0.62 12.93 0.00
C THR A 42 -0.42 12.19 0.82
N SER A 43 -0.11 10.99 1.28
CA SER A 43 -0.95 10.29 2.25
C SER A 43 -0.59 10.83 3.63
N ASP A 44 -1.07 12.03 3.95
CA ASP A 44 -1.25 12.42 5.35
C ASP A 44 -2.11 11.30 5.96
N GLU A 45 -1.48 10.36 6.66
CA GLU A 45 -2.21 9.39 7.46
C GLU A 45 -3.16 10.19 8.35
N PRO A 46 -4.46 9.84 8.37
CA PRO A 46 -5.42 10.63 9.12
C PRO A 46 -5.04 10.57 10.59
N ASP A 47 -4.44 11.64 11.12
CA ASP A 47 -4.08 11.75 12.53
C ASP A 47 -5.36 11.95 13.34
N ASN A 48 -5.86 10.83 13.87
CA ASN A 48 -7.07 10.73 14.65
C ASN A 48 -6.72 10.35 16.11
N SER A 49 -5.50 10.63 16.58
CA SER A 49 -5.07 10.26 17.92
C SER A 49 -5.93 10.88 19.03
N ASP A 50 -6.57 12.00 18.73
CA ASP A 50 -7.45 12.75 19.65
C ASP A 50 -8.91 12.24 19.67
N MET A 51 -9.26 11.22 18.89
CA MET A 51 -10.62 10.65 18.91
C MET A 51 -10.96 10.07 20.28
N SER A 52 -12.20 10.29 20.72
CA SER A 52 -12.72 9.69 21.94
C SER A 52 -12.92 8.18 21.79
N VAL A 53 -12.88 7.45 22.91
CA VAL A 53 -13.11 6.00 22.93
C VAL A 53 -14.46 5.64 22.28
N GLU A 54 -15.51 6.43 22.52
CA GLU A 54 -16.82 6.25 21.87
C GLU A 54 -16.77 6.37 20.34
N GLU A 55 -16.03 7.33 19.79
CA GLU A 55 -15.91 7.49 18.33
C GLU A 55 -15.09 6.33 17.72
N VAL A 56 -14.04 5.89 18.41
CA VAL A 56 -13.25 4.71 18.03
C VAL A 56 -14.12 3.44 18.02
N LYS A 57 -15.07 3.31 18.95
CA LYS A 57 -16.01 2.16 18.97
C LYS A 57 -16.86 2.11 17.70
N GLU A 58 -17.40 3.24 17.25
CA GLU A 58 -18.23 3.28 16.04
C GLU A 58 -17.42 2.94 14.78
N LEU A 59 -16.16 3.36 14.71
CA LEU A 59 -15.23 2.93 13.65
C LEU A 59 -15.00 1.41 13.66
N ILE A 60 -14.67 0.83 14.82
CA ILE A 60 -14.46 -0.61 14.95
C ILE A 60 -15.71 -1.40 14.54
N LEU A 61 -16.90 -0.88 14.84
CA LEU A 61 -18.14 -1.55 14.46
C LEU A 61 -18.37 -1.54 12.94
N ALA A 62 -18.09 -0.41 12.28
CA ALA A 62 -18.13 -0.35 10.82
C ALA A 62 -17.15 -1.35 10.19
N GLU A 63 -15.98 -1.53 10.79
CA GLU A 63 -14.98 -2.51 10.38
C GLU A 63 -15.42 -3.97 10.59
N VAL A 64 -16.07 -4.25 11.72
CA VAL A 64 -16.64 -5.58 12.02
C VAL A 64 -17.71 -5.96 11.01
N GLU A 65 -18.50 -5.00 10.52
CA GLU A 65 -19.52 -5.24 9.48
C GLU A 65 -18.94 -5.71 8.15
N LEU A 66 -17.66 -5.45 7.88
CA LEU A 66 -16.97 -5.93 6.68
C LEU A 66 -16.61 -7.43 6.75
N ASP A 67 -16.90 -8.11 7.87
CA ASP A 67 -16.60 -9.53 8.14
C ASP A 67 -15.13 -9.92 7.87
N ARG A 68 -14.22 -8.93 7.94
CA ARG A 68 -12.79 -9.14 7.78
C ARG A 68 -12.13 -9.38 9.15
N PRO A 69 -11.12 -10.26 9.24
CA PRO A 69 -10.27 -10.28 10.42
C PRO A 69 -9.56 -8.93 10.53
N PHE A 70 -9.58 -8.34 11.73
CA PHE A 70 -8.81 -7.15 12.04
C PHE A 70 -8.07 -7.35 13.36
N TYR A 71 -6.95 -6.66 13.51
CA TYR A 71 -6.25 -6.51 14.77
C TYR A 71 -6.34 -5.06 15.24
N PRO A 72 -6.46 -4.80 16.56
CA PRO A 72 -6.52 -3.43 17.06
C PRO A 72 -5.31 -2.57 16.68
N SER A 73 -4.13 -3.19 16.53
CA SER A 73 -2.91 -2.52 16.05
C SER A 73 -3.06 -2.02 14.61
N ASP A 74 -3.60 -2.87 13.75
CA ASP A 74 -3.73 -2.59 12.32
C ASP A 74 -4.75 -1.47 12.11
N LEU A 75 -5.84 -1.48 12.90
CA LEU A 75 -6.80 -0.37 12.90
C LEU A 75 -6.19 0.93 13.43
N ALA A 76 -5.38 0.86 14.48
CA ALA A 76 -4.73 2.06 15.02
C ALA A 76 -3.76 2.69 14.00
N GLU A 77 -3.04 1.87 13.24
CA GLU A 77 -2.16 2.33 12.15
C GLU A 77 -2.96 2.85 10.95
N GLU A 78 -3.90 2.05 10.42
CA GLU A 78 -4.70 2.39 9.21
C GLU A 78 -5.52 3.67 9.40
N TYR A 79 -6.01 3.92 10.61
CA TYR A 79 -6.86 5.06 10.93
C TYR A 79 -6.15 6.14 11.76
N GLY A 80 -4.86 6.00 12.04
CA GLY A 80 -4.08 6.94 12.87
C GLY A 80 -4.68 7.17 14.27
N LEU A 81 -5.17 6.10 14.92
CA LEU A 81 -5.78 6.16 16.25
C LEU A 81 -4.75 5.89 17.36
N ASP A 82 -5.02 6.36 18.57
CA ASP A 82 -4.26 5.91 19.74
C ASP A 82 -4.52 4.42 19.99
N LEU A 83 -3.43 3.65 20.11
CA LEU A 83 -3.51 2.21 20.32
C LEU A 83 -4.20 1.85 21.65
N ASN A 84 -3.99 2.63 22.71
CA ASN A 84 -4.60 2.34 24.00
C ASN A 84 -6.12 2.59 23.95
N ALA A 85 -6.54 3.69 23.35
CA ALA A 85 -7.95 3.99 23.11
C ALA A 85 -8.61 2.91 22.24
N THR A 86 -7.90 2.42 21.21
CA THR A 86 -8.38 1.34 20.34
C THR A 86 -8.53 0.02 21.09
N LEU A 87 -7.56 -0.37 21.91
CA LEU A 87 -7.64 -1.55 22.75
C LEU A 87 -8.78 -1.44 23.77
N GLU A 88 -8.95 -0.28 24.40
CA GLU A 88 -10.03 -0.02 25.35
C GLU A 88 -11.40 -0.12 24.67
N ALA A 89 -11.56 0.49 23.49
CA ALA A 89 -12.78 0.42 22.69
C ALA A 89 -13.16 -1.02 22.33
N VAL A 90 -12.20 -1.82 21.85
CA VAL A 90 -12.39 -3.24 21.55
C VAL A 90 -12.82 -4.02 22.80
N ASP A 91 -12.17 -3.80 23.93
CA ASP A 91 -12.52 -4.48 25.19
C ASP A 91 -13.91 -4.08 25.70
N MET A 92 -14.33 -2.82 25.53
CA MET A 92 -15.70 -2.39 25.83
C MET A 92 -16.71 -3.08 24.92
N LEU A 93 -16.46 -3.10 23.60
CA LEU A 93 -17.34 -3.75 22.63
C LEU A 93 -17.46 -5.25 22.87
N ARG A 94 -16.38 -5.92 23.31
CA ARG A 94 -16.42 -7.32 23.75
C ARG A 94 -17.29 -7.52 24.98
N LYS A 95 -17.12 -6.68 26.01
CA LYS A 95 -17.93 -6.72 27.25
C LYS A 95 -19.41 -6.47 26.97
N GLU A 96 -19.73 -5.63 26.00
CA GLU A 96 -21.08 -5.37 25.51
C GLU A 96 -21.65 -6.49 24.62
N GLY A 97 -20.82 -7.46 24.22
CA GLY A 97 -21.21 -8.54 23.32
C GLY A 97 -21.44 -8.11 21.87
N ARG A 98 -20.96 -6.91 21.49
CA ARG A 98 -21.09 -6.35 20.13
C ARG A 98 -20.07 -6.96 19.15
N ILE A 99 -18.92 -7.40 19.66
CA ILE A 99 -17.89 -8.10 18.87
C ILE A 99 -17.52 -9.41 19.57
N LYS A 100 -17.15 -10.44 18.79
CA LYS A 100 -16.79 -11.77 19.30
C LYS A 100 -15.30 -12.01 19.16
N ASP A 101 -14.70 -12.67 20.15
CA ASP A 101 -13.36 -13.23 19.98
C ASP A 101 -13.39 -14.33 18.91
N LYS A 102 -12.49 -14.22 17.92
CA LYS A 102 -12.16 -15.37 17.08
C LYS A 102 -11.46 -16.39 17.96
N LYS A 103 -12.16 -17.49 18.25
CA LYS A 103 -11.58 -18.72 18.79
C LYS A 103 -10.62 -19.36 17.80
#